data_AF-A0AAU9XCL1-F1
#
_entry.id   AF-A0AAU9XCL1-F1
#
_cell.length_a   1.000
_cell.length_b   1.000
_cell.length_c   1.000
_cell.angle_alpha   90.00
_cell.angle_beta   90.00
_cell.angle_gamma   90.00
#
_symmetry.space_group_name_H-M   'P 1'
#
loop_
_entity.id
_entity.type
_entity.pdbx_description
1 polymer ?
#
loop_
_entity_poly.entity_id
_entity_poly.type
_entity_poly.pdbx_seq_one_letter_code
_entity_poly.pdbx_strand_id
1 'polypeptide(L)'
;MIVVMNVSLVGLILLYLFLKKHYIMNKKDHGEDRKVMEVKSLTKSCYRNIFLLLLTTYPTTSKSIIQILPLPGACIKTCFTDNKSDCIFLLRADYSIQCFTPRHSFYWLVASILALYPVGFPLLALFLTYKYRESQEYEAISFGLRVFFKNYRNEFWFWEITEMYRKLFLTSLIFLFGSKSLSQIGLTVLTVSFFGVVYTLFRPIKDKFEDCLQTFVLWITFFDVCLGAVYTNWDESQGGDKNDSIFVNVLFMTLNASVLFLAIGKSTCYSVLFNKDVTFNPIRCFSFLCQGVSRLKNWVVTRTGTSDELSYLIEESN
;
A
#
# COMPACT_ATOMS: atom_id res chain seq x y z
N MET A 1 -5.02 -7.52 17.97
CA MET A 1 -4.10 -6.35 18.03
C MET A 1 -4.16 -5.51 16.75
N ILE A 2 -3.92 -6.09 15.56
CA ILE A 2 -3.88 -5.36 14.28
C ILE A 2 -5.18 -4.59 13.96
N VAL A 3 -6.35 -5.23 14.16
CA VAL A 3 -7.66 -4.57 13.94
C VAL A 3 -7.80 -3.32 14.80
N VAL A 4 -7.49 -3.43 16.10
CA VAL A 4 -7.56 -2.32 17.05
C VAL A 4 -6.60 -1.20 16.65
N MET A 5 -5.37 -1.55 16.26
CA MET A 5 -4.38 -0.57 15.78
C MET A 5 -4.90 0.21 14.56
N ASN A 6 -5.51 -0.47 13.58
CA ASN A 6 -6.05 0.19 12.39
C ASN A 6 -7.24 1.09 12.72
N VAL A 7 -8.16 0.63 13.58
CA VAL A 7 -9.30 1.44 14.04
C VAL A 7 -8.81 2.69 14.78
N SER A 8 -7.83 2.55 15.66
CA SER A 8 -7.21 3.67 16.38
C SER A 8 -6.53 4.65 15.42
N LEU A 9 -5.77 4.18 14.43
CA LEU A 9 -5.11 5.03 13.44
C LEU A 9 -6.12 5.81 12.59
N VAL A 10 -7.21 5.17 12.14
CA VAL A 10 -8.29 5.86 11.42
C VAL A 10 -8.96 6.89 12.32
N GLY A 11 -9.25 6.54 13.57
CA GLY A 11 -9.82 7.45 14.57
C GLY A 11 -8.95 8.69 14.81
N LEU A 12 -7.63 8.52 14.92
CA LEU A 12 -6.69 9.62 15.07
C LEU A 12 -6.66 10.55 13.86
N ILE A 13 -6.71 10.02 12.63
CA ILE A 13 -6.77 10.84 11.41
C ILE A 13 -8.07 11.64 11.35
N LEU A 14 -9.21 11.04 11.72
CA LEU A 14 -10.50 11.72 11.76
C LEU A 14 -10.54 12.79 12.86
N LEU A 15 -9.99 12.50 14.05
CA LEU A 15 -9.86 13.46 15.14
C LEU A 15 -8.99 14.66 14.71
N TYR A 16 -7.85 14.39 14.07
CA TYR A 16 -6.99 15.42 13.49
C TYR A 16 -7.75 16.30 12.49
N LEU A 17 -8.53 15.69 11.59
CA LEU A 17 -9.37 16.42 10.65
C LEU A 17 -10.40 17.31 11.36
N PHE A 18 -11.07 16.79 12.39
CA PHE A 18 -12.05 17.54 13.16
C PHE A 18 -11.43 18.75 13.87
N LEU A 19 -10.35 18.53 14.62
CA LEU A 19 -9.65 19.58 15.37
C LEU A 19 -9.10 20.67 14.43
N LYS A 20 -8.45 20.26 13.34
CA LYS A 20 -7.85 21.21 12.39
C LYS A 20 -8.91 21.96 11.57
N LYS A 21 -10.02 21.30 11.21
CA LYS A 21 -11.18 21.97 10.59
C LYS A 21 -11.75 23.03 11.53
N HIS A 22 -11.95 22.70 12.81
CA HIS A 22 -12.46 23.64 13.81
C HIS A 22 -11.50 24.83 13.99
N TYR A 23 -10.20 24.57 14.08
CA TYR A 23 -9.17 25.61 14.19
C TYR A 23 -9.18 26.58 13.01
N ILE A 24 -9.22 26.07 11.76
CA ILE A 24 -9.22 26.89 10.54
C ILE A 24 -10.49 27.76 10.48
N MET A 25 -11.65 27.19 10.83
CA MET A 25 -12.92 27.93 10.81
C MET A 25 -12.93 29.08 11.83
N ASN A 26 -12.35 28.86 13.02
CA ASN A 26 -12.32 29.85 14.10
C ASN A 26 -11.25 30.95 13.92
N LYS A 27 -10.36 30.83 12.92
CA LYS A 27 -9.32 31.83 12.66
C LYS A 27 -9.93 33.14 12.17
N LYS A 28 -9.76 34.27 12.88
CA LYS A 28 -10.32 35.57 12.47
C LYS A 28 -9.61 36.24 11.27
N ASP A 29 -8.42 35.74 10.92
CA ASP A 29 -7.45 36.40 10.05
C ASP A 29 -7.57 36.03 8.54
N HIS A 30 -8.33 35.00 8.19
CA HIS A 30 -8.49 34.55 6.79
C HIS A 30 -9.89 34.89 6.25
N GLY A 31 -9.98 35.30 4.99
CA GLY A 31 -11.25 35.39 4.26
C GLY A 31 -11.94 34.02 4.15
N GLU A 32 -13.28 34.02 4.09
CA GLU A 32 -14.10 32.80 4.08
C GLU A 32 -13.70 31.83 2.96
N ASP A 33 -13.47 32.32 1.75
CA ASP A 33 -13.06 31.49 0.61
C ASP A 33 -11.74 30.75 0.88
N ARG A 34 -10.78 31.43 1.52
CA ARG A 34 -9.48 30.85 1.85
C ARG A 34 -9.62 29.75 2.90
N LYS A 35 -10.49 29.93 3.90
CA LYS A 35 -10.81 28.89 4.89
C LYS A 35 -11.44 27.66 4.25
N VAL A 36 -12.41 27.86 3.36
CA VAL A 36 -13.10 26.76 2.66
C VAL A 36 -12.12 25.96 1.81
N MET A 37 -11.22 26.63 1.07
CA MET A 37 -10.19 25.94 0.28
C MET A 37 -9.21 25.14 1.14
N GLU A 38 -8.74 25.70 2.26
CA GLU A 38 -7.84 25.01 3.19
C GLU A 38 -8.51 23.74 3.77
N VAL A 39 -9.75 23.85 4.24
CA VAL A 39 -10.53 22.69 4.74
C VAL A 39 -10.74 21.65 3.64
N LYS A 40 -11.04 22.06 2.41
CA LYS A 40 -11.22 21.14 1.27
C LYS A 40 -9.93 20.36 0.97
N SER A 41 -8.79 21.05 0.94
CA SER A 41 -7.48 20.43 0.70
C SER A 41 -7.09 19.45 1.82
N LEU A 42 -7.36 19.82 3.07
CA LEU A 42 -7.13 18.97 4.24
C LEU A 42 -7.98 17.70 4.18
N THR A 43 -9.27 17.85 3.85
CA THR A 43 -10.22 16.74 3.76
C THR A 43 -9.83 15.76 2.67
N LYS A 44 -9.41 16.24 1.49
CA LYS A 44 -8.82 15.42 0.40
C LYS A 44 -7.63 14.60 0.88
N SER A 45 -6.68 15.26 1.57
CA SER A 45 -5.48 14.59 2.08
C SER A 45 -5.81 13.52 3.12
N CYS A 46 -6.74 13.81 4.03
CA CYS A 46 -7.16 12.87 5.06
C CYS A 46 -7.86 11.64 4.47
N TYR A 47 -8.83 11.81 3.56
CA TYR A 47 -9.48 10.67 2.90
C TYR A 47 -8.48 9.82 2.12
N ARG A 48 -7.56 10.44 1.38
CA ARG A 48 -6.49 9.70 0.68
C ARG A 48 -5.66 8.86 1.64
N ASN A 49 -5.24 9.43 2.77
CA ASN A 49 -4.43 8.72 3.75
C ASN A 49 -5.22 7.60 4.45
N ILE A 50 -6.51 7.81 4.75
CA ILE A 50 -7.38 6.78 5.32
C ILE A 50 -7.54 5.61 4.34
N PHE A 51 -7.89 5.87 3.08
CA PHE A 51 -8.06 4.82 2.09
C PHE A 51 -6.74 4.08 1.81
N LEU A 52 -5.62 4.80 1.76
CA LEU A 52 -4.30 4.19 1.61
C LEU A 52 -3.96 3.29 2.81
N LEU A 53 -4.20 3.76 4.03
CA LEU A 53 -3.99 2.96 5.24
C LEU A 53 -4.86 1.71 5.23
N LEU A 54 -6.15 1.83 4.91
CA LEU A 54 -7.07 0.69 4.83
C LEU A 54 -6.64 -0.30 3.74
N LEU A 55 -6.22 0.19 2.57
CA LEU A 55 -5.75 -0.65 1.47
C LEU A 55 -4.46 -1.39 1.83
N THR A 56 -3.47 -0.70 2.40
CA THR A 56 -2.19 -1.29 2.78
C THR A 56 -2.32 -2.28 3.93
N THR A 57 -3.21 -2.01 4.91
CA THR A 57 -3.42 -2.87 6.07
C THR A 57 -4.46 -3.97 5.83
N TYR A 58 -5.21 -3.91 4.74
CA TYR A 58 -6.21 -4.93 4.38
C TYR A 58 -5.67 -6.38 4.42
N PRO A 59 -4.57 -6.74 3.71
CA PRO A 59 -4.14 -8.15 3.66
C PRO A 59 -3.73 -8.68 5.04
N THR A 60 -3.06 -7.88 5.87
CA THR A 60 -2.63 -8.28 7.21
C THR A 60 -3.82 -8.38 8.17
N THR A 61 -4.77 -7.45 8.07
CA THR A 61 -6.01 -7.45 8.87
C THR A 61 -6.87 -8.66 8.51
N SER A 62 -7.11 -8.89 7.22
CA SER A 62 -7.92 -10.00 6.74
C SER A 62 -7.31 -11.35 7.11
N LYS A 63 -5.97 -11.51 6.94
CA LYS A 63 -5.25 -12.71 7.40
C LYS A 63 -5.48 -12.95 8.90
N SER A 64 -5.32 -11.92 9.72
CA SER A 64 -5.46 -12.04 11.18
C SER A 64 -6.88 -12.44 11.60
N ILE A 65 -7.90 -11.94 10.89
CA ILE A 65 -9.30 -12.30 11.14
C ILE A 65 -9.55 -13.76 10.76
N ILE A 66 -9.11 -14.18 9.57
CA ILE A 66 -9.27 -15.56 9.05
C ILE A 66 -8.60 -16.57 9.99
N GLN A 67 -7.44 -16.25 10.56
CA GLN A 67 -6.70 -17.13 11.45
C GLN A 67 -7.42 -17.43 12.78
N ILE A 68 -8.36 -16.57 13.20
CA ILE A 68 -9.14 -16.73 14.44
C ILE A 68 -10.52 -17.35 14.15
N LEU A 69 -10.99 -17.23 12.91
CA LEU A 69 -12.26 -17.80 12.47
C LEU A 69 -12.23 -19.34 12.63
N PRO A 70 -13.35 -20.01 12.97
CA PRO A 70 -13.40 -21.46 13.22
C PRO A 70 -13.41 -22.23 11.90
N LEU A 71 -12.41 -21.99 11.07
CA LEU A 71 -12.19 -22.73 9.85
C LEU A 71 -11.53 -24.06 10.18
N PRO A 72 -11.80 -25.11 9.39
CA PRO A 72 -10.98 -26.32 9.43
C PRO A 72 -9.50 -25.93 9.30
N GLY A 73 -8.66 -26.36 10.24
CA GLY A 73 -7.23 -26.00 10.28
C GLY A 73 -6.85 -24.83 11.20
N ALA A 74 -7.81 -24.12 11.80
CA ALA A 74 -7.53 -23.07 12.79
C ALA A 74 -7.04 -23.65 14.14
N CYS A 75 -7.54 -24.83 14.52
CA CYS A 75 -7.10 -25.55 15.71
C CYS A 75 -6.10 -26.65 15.33
N ILE A 76 -5.00 -26.75 16.07
CA ILE A 76 -3.98 -27.78 15.91
C ILE A 76 -3.91 -28.65 17.16
N LYS A 77 -3.76 -29.96 16.96
CA LYS A 77 -3.57 -30.92 18.04
C LYS A 77 -2.10 -30.90 18.46
N THR A 78 -1.84 -30.53 19.71
CA THR A 78 -0.52 -30.54 20.33
C THR A 78 -0.53 -31.54 21.48
N CYS A 79 0.46 -32.43 21.54
CA CYS A 79 0.63 -33.41 22.59
C CYS A 79 1.92 -33.12 23.36
N PHE A 80 1.87 -33.07 24.69
CA PHE A 80 3.02 -32.70 25.52
C PHE A 80 3.85 -33.90 26.01
N THR A 81 3.25 -35.10 25.99
CA THR A 81 3.89 -36.35 26.40
C THR A 81 4.34 -37.16 25.18
N ASP A 82 5.52 -37.80 25.25
CA ASP A 82 6.03 -38.69 24.18
C ASP A 82 5.08 -39.84 23.86
N ASN A 83 4.33 -40.32 24.85
CA ASN A 83 3.31 -41.37 24.68
C ASN A 83 2.01 -40.87 24.01
N LYS A 84 1.94 -39.59 23.61
CA LYS A 84 0.77 -38.95 22.98
C LYS A 84 -0.53 -39.13 23.79
N SER A 85 -0.46 -39.30 25.11
CA SER A 85 -1.62 -39.50 25.98
C SER A 85 -2.36 -38.20 26.26
N ASP A 86 -1.63 -37.10 26.47
CA ASP A 86 -2.22 -35.80 26.79
C ASP A 86 -2.10 -34.82 25.62
N CYS A 87 -3.11 -34.88 24.74
CA CYS A 87 -3.21 -33.99 23.59
C CYS A 87 -4.36 -32.99 23.75
N ILE A 88 -4.06 -31.71 23.56
CA ILE A 88 -5.05 -30.63 23.55
C ILE A 88 -5.09 -29.95 22.18
N PHE A 89 -6.23 -29.36 21.86
CA PHE A 89 -6.38 -28.54 20.66
C PHE A 89 -6.10 -27.09 21.01
N LEU A 90 -5.10 -26.50 20.36
CA LEU A 90 -4.68 -25.11 20.55
C LEU A 90 -4.99 -24.31 19.29
N LEU A 91 -5.31 -23.02 19.46
CA LEU A 91 -5.52 -22.12 18.34
C LEU A 91 -4.18 -21.83 17.66
N ARG A 92 -4.09 -22.04 16.35
CA ARG A 92 -2.86 -21.83 15.56
C ARG A 92 -2.39 -20.38 15.54
N ALA A 93 -3.32 -19.45 15.64
CA ALA A 93 -3.04 -18.02 15.72
C ALA A 93 -2.42 -17.63 17.07
N ASP A 94 -2.76 -18.37 18.14
CA ASP A 94 -2.33 -18.11 19.50
C ASP A 94 -2.39 -19.40 20.34
N TYR A 95 -1.23 -20.04 20.54
CA TYR A 95 -1.11 -21.29 21.28
C TYR A 95 -1.48 -21.16 22.77
N SER A 96 -1.70 -19.96 23.30
CA SER A 96 -2.20 -19.76 24.67
C SER A 96 -3.71 -20.03 24.82
N ILE A 97 -4.43 -20.14 23.69
CA ILE A 97 -5.88 -20.36 23.68
C ILE A 97 -6.18 -21.82 23.32
N GLN A 98 -6.83 -22.52 24.24
CA GLN A 98 -7.34 -23.87 23.99
C GLN A 98 -8.67 -23.83 23.25
N CYS A 99 -8.76 -24.55 22.14
CA CYS A 99 -9.98 -24.73 21.36
C CYS A 99 -11.06 -25.49 22.16
N PHE A 100 -12.33 -25.29 21.78
CA PHE A 100 -13.50 -25.91 22.43
C PHE A 100 -13.72 -25.50 23.91
N THR A 101 -13.10 -24.41 24.36
CA THR A 101 -13.36 -23.81 25.67
C THR A 101 -14.33 -22.62 25.57
N PRO A 102 -14.98 -22.21 26.67
CA PRO A 102 -15.81 -21.00 26.68
C PRO A 102 -15.03 -19.74 26.25
N ARG A 103 -13.74 -19.67 26.61
CA ARG A 103 -12.83 -18.60 26.17
C ARG A 103 -12.70 -18.57 24.65
N HIS A 104 -12.53 -19.72 24.02
CA HIS A 104 -12.49 -19.84 22.55
C HIS A 104 -13.82 -19.43 21.91
N SER A 105 -14.96 -19.79 22.52
CA SER A 105 -16.29 -19.42 22.00
C SER A 105 -16.51 -17.91 21.95
N PHE A 106 -15.98 -17.15 22.91
CA PHE A 106 -16.05 -15.68 22.88
C PHE A 106 -15.24 -15.09 21.72
N TYR A 107 -13.99 -15.54 21.52
CA TYR A 107 -13.15 -15.08 20.42
C TYR A 107 -13.74 -15.45 19.05
N TRP A 108 -14.37 -16.62 18.95
CA TRP A 108 -15.09 -17.02 17.75
C TRP A 108 -16.21 -16.04 17.39
N LEU A 109 -17.05 -15.65 18.35
CA LEU A 109 -18.14 -14.71 18.10
C LEU A 109 -17.61 -13.37 17.60
N VAL A 110 -16.57 -12.84 18.25
CA VAL A 110 -15.90 -11.60 17.84
C VAL A 110 -15.32 -11.72 16.43
N ALA A 111 -14.61 -12.81 16.13
CA ALA A 111 -14.01 -13.05 14.82
C ALA A 111 -15.07 -13.18 13.72
N SER A 112 -16.24 -13.76 14.02
CA SER A 112 -17.34 -13.91 13.06
C SER A 112 -17.94 -12.56 12.67
N ILE A 113 -18.08 -11.63 13.62
CA ILE A 113 -18.51 -10.25 13.33
C ILE A 113 -17.46 -9.54 12.46
N LEU A 114 -16.18 -9.70 12.81
CA LEU A 114 -15.07 -9.10 12.06
C LEU A 114 -14.86 -9.74 10.68
N ALA A 115 -15.32 -10.97 10.44
CA ALA A 115 -15.25 -11.65 9.15
C ALA A 115 -16.05 -10.94 8.05
N LEU A 116 -16.94 -10.00 8.41
CA LEU A 116 -17.56 -9.11 7.44
C LEU A 116 -16.54 -8.17 6.79
N TYR A 117 -15.45 -7.80 7.45
CA TYR A 117 -14.45 -6.87 6.91
C TYR A 117 -13.71 -7.40 5.67
N PRO A 118 -13.14 -8.63 5.67
CA PRO A 118 -12.45 -9.18 4.50
C PRO A 118 -13.25 -9.16 3.19
N VAL A 119 -14.58 -9.36 3.25
CA VAL A 119 -15.45 -9.36 2.06
C VAL A 119 -16.10 -7.99 1.86
N GLY A 120 -16.60 -7.38 2.93
CA GLY A 120 -17.35 -6.14 2.89
C GLY A 120 -16.53 -4.93 2.49
N PHE A 121 -15.25 -4.86 2.91
CA PHE A 121 -14.39 -3.73 2.53
C PHE A 121 -14.11 -3.67 1.02
N PRO A 122 -13.69 -4.76 0.33
CA PRO A 122 -13.58 -4.78 -1.13
C PRO A 122 -14.90 -4.41 -1.85
N LEU A 123 -16.05 -4.93 -1.39
CA LEU A 123 -17.35 -4.59 -1.99
C LEU A 123 -17.71 -3.12 -1.82
N LEU A 124 -17.48 -2.57 -0.62
CA LEU A 124 -17.71 -1.17 -0.34
C LEU A 124 -16.79 -0.28 -1.19
N ALA A 125 -15.51 -0.64 -1.30
CA ALA A 125 -14.57 0.08 -2.15
C ALA A 125 -15.00 0.04 -3.62
N LEU A 126 -15.43 -1.14 -4.13
CA LEU A 126 -15.96 -1.28 -5.48
C LEU A 126 -17.18 -0.39 -5.71
N PHE A 127 -18.15 -0.42 -4.80
CA PHE A 127 -19.36 0.40 -4.88
C PHE A 127 -19.05 1.90 -4.85
N LEU A 128 -18.19 2.34 -3.92
CA LEU A 128 -17.80 3.74 -3.80
C LEU A 128 -17.02 4.21 -5.03
N THR A 129 -16.10 3.40 -5.56
CA THR A 129 -15.37 3.73 -6.79
C THR A 129 -16.31 3.77 -7.98
N TYR A 130 -17.22 2.81 -8.13
CA TYR A 130 -18.21 2.81 -9.21
C TYR A 130 -19.08 4.09 -9.17
N LYS A 131 -19.55 4.49 -7.98
CA LYS A 131 -20.47 5.62 -7.82
C LYS A 131 -19.79 6.99 -7.86
N TYR A 132 -18.60 7.14 -7.28
CA TYR A 132 -18.00 8.46 -7.01
C TYR A 132 -16.72 8.74 -7.81
N ARG A 133 -16.22 7.82 -8.64
CA ARG A 133 -14.99 8.01 -9.43
C ARG A 133 -15.02 9.30 -10.28
N GLU A 134 -16.16 9.60 -10.89
CA GLU A 134 -16.34 10.76 -11.78
C GLU A 134 -17.18 11.89 -11.15
N SER A 135 -17.53 11.78 -9.87
CA SER A 135 -18.35 12.78 -9.19
C SER A 135 -17.56 14.06 -8.89
N GLN A 136 -18.07 15.21 -9.34
CA GLN A 136 -17.53 16.54 -9.01
C GLN A 136 -18.07 17.08 -7.67
N GLU A 137 -19.28 16.69 -7.28
CA GLU A 137 -19.93 17.10 -6.03
C GLU A 137 -19.15 16.60 -4.80
N TYR A 138 -18.69 15.33 -4.85
CA TYR A 138 -17.94 14.70 -3.76
C TYR A 138 -16.43 14.67 -4.03
N GLU A 139 -15.83 15.81 -4.38
CA GLU A 139 -14.44 15.89 -4.82
C GLU A 139 -13.43 15.33 -3.78
N ALA A 140 -13.70 15.50 -2.49
CA ALA A 140 -12.81 15.00 -1.44
C ALA A 140 -12.77 13.47 -1.35
N ILE A 141 -13.93 12.83 -1.51
CA ILE A 141 -14.07 11.37 -1.52
C ILE A 141 -13.50 10.81 -2.81
N SER A 142 -13.87 11.39 -3.97
CA SER A 142 -13.33 11.01 -5.28
C SER A 142 -11.79 11.08 -5.31
N PHE A 143 -11.21 12.15 -4.75
CA PHE A 143 -9.75 12.28 -4.64
C PHE A 143 -9.12 11.18 -3.78
N GLY A 144 -9.76 10.80 -2.66
CA GLY A 144 -9.31 9.70 -1.83
C GLY A 144 -9.38 8.35 -2.55
N LEU A 145 -10.49 8.09 -3.26
CA LEU A 145 -10.71 6.85 -4.01
C LEU A 145 -9.70 6.65 -5.16
N ARG A 146 -9.01 7.70 -5.62
CA ARG A 146 -7.95 7.59 -6.63
C ARG A 146 -6.87 6.58 -6.25
N VAL A 147 -6.66 6.30 -4.97
CA VAL A 147 -5.72 5.26 -4.51
C VAL A 147 -6.06 3.90 -5.11
N PHE A 148 -7.34 3.57 -5.31
CA PHE A 148 -7.76 2.27 -5.83
C PHE A 148 -7.66 2.14 -7.36
N PHE A 149 -7.86 3.23 -8.13
CA PHE A 149 -8.00 3.12 -9.59
C PHE A 149 -6.97 3.93 -10.40
N LYS A 150 -6.25 4.88 -9.79
CA LYS A 150 -5.36 5.79 -10.54
C LYS A 150 -4.24 5.04 -11.25
N ASN A 151 -3.72 3.98 -10.63
CA ASN A 151 -2.61 3.19 -11.15
C ASN A 151 -2.97 2.28 -12.33
N TYR A 152 -4.24 1.94 -12.45
CA TYR A 152 -4.74 0.99 -13.45
C TYR A 152 -5.24 1.71 -14.70
N ARG A 153 -5.20 1.02 -15.85
CA ARG A 153 -5.80 1.49 -17.11
C ARG A 153 -7.29 1.78 -16.90
N ASN A 154 -7.85 2.70 -17.68
CA ASN A 154 -9.23 3.13 -17.47
C ASN A 154 -10.25 2.00 -17.64
N GLU A 155 -9.97 1.03 -18.51
CA GLU A 155 -10.75 -0.20 -18.74
C GLU A 155 -10.73 -1.15 -17.52
N PHE A 156 -9.60 -1.21 -16.80
CA PHE A 156 -9.35 -2.11 -15.66
C PHE A 156 -9.37 -1.38 -14.32
N TRP A 157 -10.22 -0.37 -14.18
CA TRP A 157 -10.28 0.49 -12.98
C TRP A 157 -10.62 -0.26 -11.68
N PHE A 158 -11.31 -1.41 -11.78
CA PHE A 158 -11.71 -2.25 -10.65
C PHE A 158 -10.62 -3.24 -10.22
N TRP A 159 -9.47 -3.26 -10.88
CA TRP A 159 -8.47 -4.31 -10.71
C TRP A 159 -7.88 -4.39 -9.29
N GLU A 160 -7.79 -3.27 -8.58
CA GLU A 160 -7.37 -3.30 -7.16
C GLU A 160 -8.28 -4.19 -6.32
N ILE A 161 -9.59 -4.16 -6.59
CA ILE A 161 -10.56 -5.00 -5.89
C ILE A 161 -10.34 -6.48 -6.23
N THR A 162 -10.06 -6.79 -7.50
CA THR A 162 -9.69 -8.14 -7.94
C THR A 162 -8.42 -8.63 -7.22
N GLU A 163 -7.40 -7.77 -7.09
CA GLU A 163 -6.17 -8.08 -6.34
C GLU A 163 -6.43 -8.33 -4.85
N MET A 164 -7.35 -7.59 -4.25
CA MET A 164 -7.78 -7.80 -2.86
C MET A 164 -8.47 -9.15 -2.67
N TYR A 165 -9.36 -9.55 -3.60
CA TYR A 165 -10.00 -10.86 -3.57
C TYR A 165 -9.03 -12.00 -3.85
N ARG A 166 -8.09 -11.81 -4.79
CA ARG A 166 -7.02 -12.78 -5.05
C ARG A 166 -6.23 -13.09 -3.79
N LYS A 167 -5.78 -12.05 -3.06
CA LYS A 167 -5.06 -12.20 -1.79
C LYS A 167 -5.93 -12.89 -0.74
N LEU A 168 -7.21 -12.56 -0.68
CA LEU A 168 -8.17 -13.18 0.25
C LEU A 168 -8.36 -14.68 -0.04
N PHE A 169 -8.53 -15.03 -1.30
CA PHE A 169 -8.73 -16.42 -1.72
C PHE A 169 -7.50 -17.27 -1.43
N LEU A 170 -6.31 -16.78 -1.79
CA LEU A 170 -5.04 -17.45 -1.49
C LEU A 170 -4.82 -17.66 0.02
N THR A 171 -5.06 -16.62 0.82
CA THR A 171 -4.93 -16.75 2.29
C THR A 171 -5.94 -17.73 2.86
N SER A 172 -7.20 -17.69 2.42
CA SER A 172 -8.24 -18.61 2.90
C SER A 172 -7.93 -20.06 2.56
N LEU A 173 -7.48 -20.35 1.34
CA LEU A 173 -7.09 -21.70 0.92
C LEU A 173 -5.97 -22.29 1.78
N ILE A 174 -4.97 -21.48 2.15
CA ILE A 174 -3.85 -21.92 2.97
C ILE A 174 -4.30 -22.33 4.38
N PHE A 175 -5.34 -21.68 4.92
CA PHE A 175 -5.83 -21.98 6.27
C PHE A 175 -6.85 -23.12 6.31
N LEU A 176 -7.72 -23.24 5.32
CA LEU A 176 -8.85 -24.19 5.30
C LEU A 176 -8.46 -25.67 5.32
N PHE A 177 -7.31 -26.04 4.77
CA PHE A 177 -6.99 -27.46 4.56
C PHE A 177 -5.91 -28.01 5.51
N GLY A 178 -5.37 -27.18 6.41
CA GLY A 178 -4.28 -27.58 7.31
C GLY A 178 -2.98 -27.89 6.57
N SER A 179 -1.83 -27.60 7.16
CA SER A 179 -0.52 -27.56 6.46
C SER A 179 0.04 -28.90 5.96
N LYS A 180 -0.79 -29.94 5.76
CA LYS A 180 -0.34 -31.30 5.47
C LYS A 180 -1.16 -32.03 4.40
N SER A 181 -2.16 -31.42 3.77
CA SER A 181 -2.89 -32.11 2.70
C SER A 181 -2.27 -31.83 1.32
N LEU A 182 -1.98 -32.90 0.57
CA LEU A 182 -1.54 -32.82 -0.82
C LEU A 182 -2.53 -32.04 -1.70
N SER A 183 -3.83 -32.15 -1.40
CA SER A 183 -4.90 -31.41 -2.07
C SER A 183 -4.78 -29.90 -1.87
N GLN A 184 -4.37 -29.43 -0.68
CA GLN A 184 -4.14 -28.01 -0.41
C GLN A 184 -3.01 -27.46 -1.27
N ILE A 185 -1.90 -28.19 -1.31
CA ILE A 185 -0.71 -27.81 -2.05
C ILE A 185 -1.06 -27.69 -3.54
N GLY A 186 -1.68 -28.72 -4.11
CA GLY A 186 -2.12 -28.72 -5.51
C GLY A 186 -3.08 -27.57 -5.82
N LEU A 187 -4.10 -27.35 -4.99
CA LEU A 187 -5.07 -26.27 -5.18
C LEU A 187 -4.42 -24.87 -5.07
N THR A 188 -3.43 -24.71 -4.18
CA THR A 188 -2.70 -23.45 -4.02
C THR A 188 -1.84 -23.15 -5.25
N VAL A 189 -1.10 -24.15 -5.76
CA VAL A 189 -0.31 -24.01 -6.99
C VAL A 189 -1.22 -23.63 -8.17
N LEU A 190 -2.31 -24.37 -8.38
CA LEU A 190 -3.28 -24.09 -9.45
C LEU A 190 -3.84 -22.67 -9.36
N THR A 191 -4.17 -22.23 -8.14
CA THR A 191 -4.70 -20.89 -7.89
C THR A 191 -3.68 -19.80 -8.22
N VAL A 192 -2.43 -19.93 -7.75
CA VAL A 192 -1.38 -18.95 -8.03
C VAL A 192 -1.08 -18.90 -9.53
N SER A 193 -1.01 -20.05 -10.20
CA SER A 193 -0.84 -20.12 -11.66
C SER A 193 -1.99 -19.45 -12.40
N PHE A 194 -3.25 -19.74 -12.04
CA PHE A 194 -4.43 -19.15 -12.66
C PHE A 194 -4.41 -17.62 -12.58
N PHE A 195 -4.20 -17.06 -11.38
CA PHE A 195 -4.14 -15.61 -11.23
C PHE A 195 -2.92 -14.97 -11.92
N GLY A 196 -1.77 -15.67 -11.96
CA GLY A 196 -0.61 -15.25 -12.72
C GLY A 196 -0.87 -15.15 -14.22
N VAL A 197 -1.56 -16.15 -14.79
CA VAL A 197 -1.98 -16.14 -16.21
C VAL A 197 -2.99 -15.02 -16.46
N VAL A 198 -4.03 -14.91 -15.63
CA VAL A 198 -5.02 -13.83 -15.74
C VAL A 198 -4.33 -12.46 -15.72
N TYR A 199 -3.41 -12.22 -14.79
CA TYR A 199 -2.67 -10.96 -14.73
C TYR A 199 -1.83 -10.70 -16.00
N THR A 200 -1.08 -11.71 -16.47
CA THR A 200 -0.21 -11.54 -17.65
C THR A 200 -0.99 -11.35 -18.95
N LEU A 201 -2.22 -11.85 -19.04
CA LEU A 201 -3.13 -11.60 -20.16
C LEU A 201 -3.71 -10.18 -20.16
N PHE A 202 -4.15 -9.68 -19.00
CA PHE A 202 -4.83 -8.38 -18.94
C PHE A 202 -3.90 -7.18 -18.76
N ARG A 203 -2.73 -7.34 -18.12
CA ARG A 203 -1.71 -6.28 -17.93
C ARG A 203 -2.31 -4.93 -17.51
N PRO A 204 -3.03 -4.89 -16.37
CA PRO A 204 -3.95 -3.81 -16.02
C PRO A 204 -3.24 -2.52 -15.55
N ILE A 205 -1.97 -2.60 -15.12
CA ILE A 205 -1.20 -1.45 -14.62
C ILE A 205 -0.77 -0.55 -15.78
N LYS A 206 -0.80 0.77 -15.57
CA LYS A 206 -0.42 1.78 -16.57
C LYS A 206 1.10 1.90 -16.75
N ASP A 207 1.83 2.00 -15.65
CA ASP A 207 3.28 2.16 -15.67
C ASP A 207 3.98 0.84 -16.04
N LYS A 208 4.87 0.89 -17.04
CA LYS A 208 5.54 -0.31 -17.58
C LYS A 208 6.41 -1.01 -16.53
N PHE A 209 7.04 -0.24 -15.64
CA PHE A 209 7.89 -0.83 -14.62
C PHE A 209 7.06 -1.41 -13.49
N GLU A 210 6.03 -0.72 -13.02
CA GLU A 210 5.14 -1.28 -12.00
C GLU A 210 4.46 -2.57 -12.50
N ASP A 211 4.09 -2.61 -13.79
CA ASP A 211 3.60 -3.84 -14.43
C ASP A 211 4.66 -4.96 -14.48
N CYS A 212 5.91 -4.61 -14.83
CA CYS A 212 7.02 -5.56 -14.83
C CYS A 212 7.32 -6.09 -13.42
N LEU A 213 7.36 -5.20 -12.42
CA LEU A 213 7.57 -5.53 -11.01
C LEU A 213 6.45 -6.44 -10.49
N GLN A 214 5.19 -6.10 -10.78
CA GLN A 214 4.05 -6.92 -10.39
C GLN A 214 4.09 -8.30 -11.07
N THR A 215 4.43 -8.36 -12.36
CA THR A 215 4.62 -9.64 -13.08
C THR A 215 5.71 -10.48 -12.43
N PHE A 216 6.84 -9.87 -12.09
CA PHE A 216 7.96 -10.53 -11.44
C PHE A 216 7.58 -11.06 -10.05
N VAL A 217 6.88 -10.27 -9.24
CA VAL A 217 6.35 -10.69 -7.93
C VAL A 217 5.43 -11.90 -8.06
N LEU A 218 4.56 -11.95 -9.08
CA LEU A 218 3.68 -13.09 -9.30
C LEU A 218 4.46 -14.36 -9.68
N TRP A 219 5.51 -14.24 -10.51
CA TRP A 219 6.40 -15.36 -10.81
C TRP A 219 7.17 -15.86 -9.59
N ILE A 220 7.74 -14.95 -8.79
CA ILE A 220 8.43 -15.32 -7.55
C ILE A 220 7.46 -16.01 -6.59
N THR A 221 6.23 -15.50 -6.44
CA THR A 221 5.19 -16.14 -5.61
C THR A 221 4.88 -17.56 -6.10
N PHE A 222 4.81 -17.78 -7.41
CA PHE A 222 4.63 -19.12 -7.98
C PHE A 222 5.79 -20.06 -7.64
N PHE A 223 7.03 -19.61 -7.83
CA PHE A 223 8.21 -20.42 -7.51
C PHE A 223 8.29 -20.72 -6.00
N ASP A 224 8.02 -19.74 -5.14
CA ASP A 224 8.01 -19.92 -3.69
C ASP A 224 6.97 -20.97 -3.24
N VAL A 225 5.78 -20.96 -3.83
CA VAL A 225 4.75 -21.97 -3.53
C VAL A 225 5.18 -23.35 -4.02
N CYS A 226 5.78 -23.46 -5.21
CA CYS A 226 6.32 -24.73 -5.72
C CYS A 226 7.47 -25.27 -4.86
N LEU A 227 8.38 -24.40 -4.39
CA LEU A 227 9.45 -24.78 -3.48
C LEU A 227 8.90 -25.23 -2.13
N GLY A 228 7.91 -24.53 -1.58
CA GLY A 228 7.22 -24.93 -0.36
C GLY A 228 6.53 -26.29 -0.49
N ALA A 229 5.95 -26.59 -1.66
CA ALA A 229 5.36 -27.89 -1.97
C ALA A 229 6.40 -29.02 -1.95
N VAL A 230 7.54 -28.82 -2.62
CA VAL A 230 8.64 -29.81 -2.66
C VAL A 230 9.23 -30.03 -1.27
N TYR A 231 9.45 -28.95 -0.52
CA TYR A 231 10.00 -29.01 0.83
C TYR A 231 9.11 -29.81 1.79
N THR A 232 7.79 -29.57 1.75
CA THR A 232 6.84 -30.29 2.61
C THR A 232 6.83 -31.79 2.32
N ASN A 233 6.90 -32.18 1.04
CA ASN A 233 6.96 -33.58 0.65
C ASN A 233 8.28 -34.26 1.07
N TRP A 234 9.40 -33.53 1.01
CA TRP A 234 10.70 -34.06 1.43
C TRP A 234 10.74 -34.33 2.93
N ASP A 235 10.28 -33.38 3.75
CA ASP A 235 10.23 -33.50 5.23
C ASP A 235 9.40 -34.72 5.69
N GLU A 236 8.33 -35.06 4.97
CA GLU A 236 7.51 -36.25 5.27
C GLU A 236 8.16 -37.58 4.83
N SER A 237 8.98 -37.57 3.78
CA SER A 237 9.47 -38.80 3.12
C SER A 237 10.78 -39.37 3.69
N GLN A 238 11.68 -38.51 4.14
CA GLN A 238 12.97 -38.89 4.73
C GLN A 238 13.29 -37.82 5.77
N GLY A 239 13.47 -38.20 7.04
CA GLY A 239 13.86 -37.26 8.09
C GLY A 239 15.07 -36.43 7.62
N GLY A 240 14.82 -35.16 7.31
CA GLY A 240 15.55 -34.44 6.26
C GLY A 240 17.05 -34.33 6.48
N ASP A 241 17.81 -34.54 5.41
CA ASP A 241 19.23 -34.18 5.38
C ASP A 241 19.38 -32.67 5.59
N LYS A 242 20.21 -32.28 6.56
CA LYS A 242 20.38 -30.88 6.98
C LYS A 242 20.75 -29.97 5.81
N ASN A 243 21.54 -30.48 4.86
CA ASN A 243 22.02 -29.71 3.72
C ASN A 243 20.88 -29.29 2.77
N ASP A 244 19.89 -30.15 2.55
CA ASP A 244 18.77 -29.87 1.63
C ASP A 244 17.83 -28.81 2.22
N SER A 245 17.58 -28.87 3.53
CA SER A 245 16.79 -27.85 4.23
C SER A 245 17.45 -26.47 4.19
N ILE A 246 18.79 -26.42 4.31
CA ILE A 246 19.55 -25.17 4.20
C ILE A 246 19.45 -24.62 2.77
N PHE A 247 19.62 -25.48 1.76
CA PHE A 247 19.53 -25.09 0.36
C PHE A 247 18.18 -24.45 0.01
N VAL A 248 17.07 -25.10 0.40
CA VAL A 248 15.71 -24.57 0.14
C VAL A 248 15.49 -23.22 0.82
N ASN A 249 15.93 -23.07 2.07
CA ASN A 249 15.81 -21.80 2.81
C ASN A 249 16.63 -20.68 2.16
N VAL A 250 17.86 -20.97 1.71
CA VAL A 250 18.71 -20.00 0.99
C VAL A 250 18.05 -19.60 -0.33
N LEU A 251 17.46 -20.54 -1.05
CA LEU A 251 16.76 -20.27 -2.30
C LEU A 251 15.54 -19.37 -2.07
N PHE A 252 14.71 -19.67 -1.07
CA PHE A 252 13.57 -18.85 -0.67
C PHE A 252 13.99 -17.42 -0.31
N MET A 253 15.06 -17.28 0.48
CA MET A 253 15.60 -15.97 0.85
C MET A 253 16.11 -15.20 -0.38
N THR A 254 16.78 -15.90 -1.30
CA THR A 254 17.33 -15.30 -2.54
C THR A 254 16.22 -14.79 -3.46
N LEU A 255 15.18 -15.59 -3.67
CA LEU A 255 14.02 -15.22 -4.48
C LEU A 255 13.32 -13.99 -3.90
N ASN A 256 13.07 -13.96 -2.59
CA ASN A 256 12.45 -12.81 -1.93
C ASN A 256 13.33 -11.56 -1.97
N ALA A 257 14.66 -11.70 -1.80
CA ALA A 257 15.59 -10.59 -1.91
C ALA A 257 15.63 -9.99 -3.32
N SER A 258 15.50 -10.81 -4.37
CA SER A 258 15.52 -10.34 -5.77
C SER A 258 14.44 -9.29 -6.07
N VAL A 259 13.25 -9.43 -5.47
CA VAL A 259 12.14 -8.47 -5.58
C VAL A 259 12.53 -7.12 -4.96
N LEU A 260 13.14 -7.16 -3.76
CA LEU A 260 13.59 -5.94 -3.08
C LEU A 260 14.68 -5.23 -3.87
N PHE A 261 15.64 -5.97 -4.43
CA PHE A 261 16.70 -5.40 -5.25
C PHE A 261 16.16 -4.72 -6.52
N LEU A 262 15.17 -5.31 -7.20
CA LEU A 262 14.54 -4.68 -8.37
C LEU A 262 13.78 -3.40 -8.00
N ALA A 263 13.06 -3.40 -6.88
CA ALA A 263 12.34 -2.22 -6.39
C ALA A 263 13.30 -1.08 -6.01
N ILE A 264 14.39 -1.39 -5.30
CA ILE A 264 15.42 -0.42 -4.89
C ILE A 264 16.22 0.06 -6.10
N GLY A 265 16.60 -0.84 -7.02
CA GLY A 265 17.43 -0.53 -8.19
C GLY A 265 16.85 0.61 -9.04
N LYS A 266 15.53 0.60 -9.27
CA LYS A 266 14.88 1.72 -9.95
C LYS A 266 14.74 2.96 -9.08
N SER A 267 14.46 2.83 -7.78
CA SER A 267 14.38 3.99 -6.87
C SER A 267 15.70 4.75 -6.82
N THR A 268 16.82 4.03 -6.78
CA THR A 268 18.17 4.59 -6.87
C THR A 268 18.44 5.17 -8.26
N CYS A 269 18.06 4.49 -9.34
CA CYS A 269 18.20 5.01 -10.70
C CYS A 269 17.42 6.33 -10.90
N TYR A 270 16.18 6.40 -10.40
CA TYR A 270 15.35 7.61 -10.44
C TYR A 270 15.95 8.73 -9.59
N SER A 271 16.44 8.40 -8.39
CA SER A 271 17.11 9.37 -7.52
C SER A 271 18.40 9.91 -8.17
N VAL A 272 19.18 9.07 -8.85
CA VAL A 272 20.39 9.46 -9.58
C VAL A 272 20.06 10.25 -10.84
N LEU A 273 19.00 9.89 -11.58
CA LEU A 273 18.54 10.64 -12.75
C LEU A 273 18.02 12.03 -12.35
N PHE A 274 17.21 12.09 -11.29
CA PHE A 274 16.72 13.35 -10.73
C PHE A 274 17.88 14.22 -10.22
N ASN A 275 18.87 13.63 -9.56
CA ASN A 275 20.06 14.35 -9.14
C ASN A 275 20.90 14.82 -10.34
N LYS A 276 20.91 14.06 -11.45
CA LYS A 276 21.51 14.47 -12.74
C LYS A 276 20.74 15.59 -13.43
N ASP A 277 19.41 15.59 -13.41
CA ASP A 277 18.58 16.68 -13.94
C ASP A 277 18.69 17.95 -13.09
N VAL A 278 18.89 17.82 -11.77
CA VAL A 278 19.19 18.94 -10.86
C VAL A 278 20.63 19.45 -11.04
N THR A 279 21.59 18.58 -11.37
CA THR A 279 22.98 18.99 -11.68
C THR A 279 23.17 19.44 -13.14
N PHE A 280 22.24 19.16 -14.04
CA PHE A 280 22.15 19.80 -15.34
C PHE A 280 21.40 21.13 -15.21
N ASN A 281 22.14 22.14 -14.75
CA ASN A 281 22.16 23.52 -15.23
C ASN A 281 21.94 24.68 -14.20
N PRO A 282 22.77 24.82 -13.16
CA PRO A 282 22.90 26.10 -12.47
C PRO A 282 23.55 27.17 -13.36
N ILE A 283 24.42 26.76 -14.29
CA ILE A 283 25.32 27.68 -15.03
C ILE A 283 24.60 28.43 -16.16
N ARG A 284 23.67 27.79 -16.89
CA ARG A 284 22.87 28.48 -17.93
C ARG A 284 21.71 29.29 -17.35
N CYS A 285 21.22 28.92 -16.17
CA CYS A 285 20.27 29.76 -15.43
C CYS A 285 20.97 31.01 -14.89
N PHE A 286 22.21 30.87 -14.41
CA PHE A 286 23.05 32.01 -14.01
C PHE A 286 23.48 32.86 -15.21
N SER A 287 23.76 32.29 -16.38
CA SER A 287 24.10 33.08 -17.58
C SER A 287 22.91 33.89 -18.12
N PHE A 288 21.69 33.33 -18.05
CA PHE A 288 20.45 34.06 -18.41
C PHE A 288 20.11 35.17 -17.40
N LEU A 289 20.30 34.91 -16.10
CA LEU A 289 20.13 35.91 -15.04
C LEU A 289 21.19 37.02 -15.13
N CYS A 290 22.47 36.69 -15.38
CA CYS A 290 23.53 37.68 -15.52
C CYS A 290 23.38 38.54 -16.79
N GLN A 291 22.93 37.98 -17.92
CA GLN A 291 22.62 38.77 -19.11
C GLN A 291 21.39 39.67 -18.90
N GLY A 292 20.39 39.21 -18.14
CA GLY A 292 19.22 40.02 -17.76
C GLY A 292 19.57 41.19 -16.84
N VAL A 293 20.42 40.95 -15.82
CA VAL A 293 20.85 41.97 -14.85
C VAL A 293 21.78 43.01 -15.46
N SER A 294 22.65 42.63 -16.41
CA SER A 294 23.51 43.59 -17.13
C SER A 294 22.70 44.56 -18.00
N ARG A 295 21.64 44.09 -18.67
CA ARG A 295 20.74 44.96 -19.46
C ARG A 295 19.92 45.90 -18.57
N LEU A 296 19.46 45.43 -17.41
CA LEU A 296 18.74 46.27 -16.42
C LEU A 296 19.65 47.34 -15.79
N LYS A 297 20.91 47.01 -15.50
CA LYS A 297 21.88 47.99 -14.95
C LYS A 297 22.20 49.10 -15.94
N ASN A 298 22.39 48.78 -17.23
CA ASN A 298 22.62 49.80 -18.26
C ASN A 298 21.39 50.69 -18.50
N TRP A 299 20.17 50.14 -18.37
CA TRP A 299 18.92 50.89 -18.52
C TRP A 299 18.62 51.81 -17.32
N VAL A 300 18.97 51.40 -16.10
CA VAL A 300 18.84 52.26 -14.91
C VAL A 300 19.86 53.40 -14.91
N VAL A 301 21.10 53.15 -15.33
CA VAL A 301 22.16 54.18 -15.40
C VAL A 301 21.87 55.25 -16.45
N THR A 302 21.27 54.89 -17.60
CA THR A 302 20.83 55.87 -18.62
C THR A 302 19.62 56.69 -18.15
N ARG A 303 18.79 56.14 -17.25
CA ARG A 303 17.60 56.81 -16.72
C ARG A 303 17.91 57.78 -15.57
N THR A 304 18.97 57.52 -14.80
CA THR A 304 19.45 58.46 -13.77
C THR A 304 20.21 59.63 -14.40
N GLY A 305 21.04 59.41 -15.42
CA GLY A 305 21.75 60.49 -16.11
C GLY A 305 20.83 61.53 -16.77
N THR A 306 19.69 61.09 -17.31
CA THR A 306 18.68 61.98 -17.92
C THR A 306 17.79 62.68 -16.89
N SER A 307 17.67 62.16 -15.67
CA SER A 307 16.92 62.79 -14.59
C SER A 307 17.72 63.92 -13.92
N ASP A 308 19.04 63.72 -13.76
CA ASP A 308 19.91 64.72 -13.14
C ASP A 308 20.13 65.93 -14.07
N GLU A 309 20.24 65.72 -15.38
CA GLU A 309 20.29 66.81 -16.38
C GLU A 309 18.99 67.64 -16.43
N LEU A 310 17.84 67.01 -16.16
CA LEU A 310 16.54 67.70 -16.17
C LEU A 310 16.31 68.52 -14.89
N SER A 311 16.89 68.13 -13.75
CA SER A 311 16.81 68.92 -12.51
C SER A 311 17.65 70.20 -12.57
N TYR A 312 18.82 70.17 -13.23
CA TYR A 312 19.65 71.38 -13.38
C TYR A 312 19.01 72.44 -14.29
N LEU A 313 18.24 72.05 -15.31
CA LEU A 313 17.58 72.99 -16.21
C LEU A 313 16.31 73.64 -15.62
N ILE A 314 15.73 73.07 -14.57
CA ILE A 314 14.52 73.62 -13.92
C ILE A 314 14.89 74.67 -12.86
N GLU A 315 16.11 74.60 -12.30
CA GLU A 315 16.58 75.54 -11.26
C GLU A 315 17.20 76.82 -11.85
N GLU A 316 17.49 76.85 -13.16
CA GLU A 316 17.96 78.05 -13.87
C GLU A 316 16.83 78.88 -14.51
N SER A 317 15.56 78.42 -14.42
CA SER A 317 14.39 79.06 -15.06
C SER A 317 13.39 79.70 -14.07
N ASN A 318 13.75 79.89 -12.81
CA ASN A 318 12.92 80.54 -11.78
C ASN A 318 13.76 81.49 -10.93
#